data_AF-E3VXE8-F1
#
_entry.id   AF-E3VXE8-F1
#
_cell.length_a   1.000
_cell.length_b   1.000
_cell.length_c   1.000
_cell.angle_alpha   90.00
_cell.angle_beta   90.00
_cell.angle_gamma   90.00
#
_symmetry.space_group_name_H-M   'P 1'
#
loop_
_entity.id
_entity.type
_entity.pdbx_description
1 polymer ?
#
loop_
_entity_poly.entity_id
_entity_poly.type
_entity_poly.pdbx_seq_one_letter_code
_entity_poly.pdbx_strand_id
1 'polypeptide(L)'
;MVQPHRATNANAAIASSSTSPPPIDVRSQSPNTSAQEVNAVQGVTAVFNGKLKKSDLSPGDVLILIDQPDNTCLTHKIIKTGQLLPSMSPLRNNKGDPALVHAVMWSKTQNNPDKLEPNGAGDPEVVQMRGGKQQSSLSGPVQQGLYKVYSPKDKNLGDWAAQIGQMWSADKKIPYSKLKCVLSVVRNSGFKNGGKAASEKYGAEAFENSPRIRGAFCSHFVLAAYQAAAKQIGTPFKGALKVDAEATSVRTLEHYLKKDSEGFDFKGYLKIEPEDVIYKE
;
A
#
# COMPACT_ATOMS: atom_id res chain seq x y z
N MET A 1 25.85 77.77 -19.10
CA MET A 1 26.71 76.97 -20.00
C MET A 1 25.89 75.75 -20.45
N VAL A 2 25.43 75.55 -21.70
CA VAL A 2 25.70 76.24 -22.99
C VAL A 2 27.20 76.11 -23.36
N GLN A 3 27.67 75.41 -24.40
CA GLN A 3 27.08 74.95 -25.69
C GLN A 3 27.77 73.61 -26.19
N PRO A 4 27.59 73.09 -27.45
CA PRO A 4 27.46 71.64 -27.73
C PRO A 4 28.25 71.16 -28.99
N HIS A 5 27.61 70.32 -29.85
CA HIS A 5 28.03 69.91 -31.23
C HIS A 5 29.18 68.87 -31.29
N ARG A 6 29.37 68.02 -32.33
CA ARG A 6 28.70 67.70 -33.63
C ARG A 6 29.16 66.26 -34.03
N ALA A 7 28.74 65.55 -35.10
CA ALA A 7 27.82 65.77 -36.23
C ALA A 7 27.28 64.40 -36.76
N THR A 8 26.35 64.43 -37.70
CA THR A 8 25.87 63.31 -38.53
C THR A 8 26.51 63.28 -39.93
N ASN A 9 26.72 62.09 -40.51
CA ASN A 9 26.78 61.81 -41.96
C ASN A 9 25.92 60.53 -42.19
N ALA A 10 24.93 60.37 -43.08
CA ALA A 10 24.53 60.96 -44.38
C ALA A 10 24.98 60.14 -45.62
N ASN A 11 23.97 59.71 -46.40
CA ASN A 11 24.00 59.25 -47.81
C ASN A 11 24.63 57.86 -48.11
N ALA A 12 24.23 57.10 -49.15
CA ALA A 12 23.02 57.04 -50.01
C ALA A 12 23.09 55.80 -50.96
N ALA A 13 22.05 55.57 -51.78
CA ALA A 13 22.05 54.81 -53.06
C ALA A 13 22.07 53.24 -53.01
N ILE A 14 21.56 52.46 -53.98
CA ILE A 14 20.44 52.56 -54.99
C ILE A 14 20.23 51.15 -55.65
N ALA A 15 19.01 50.86 -56.10
CA ALA A 15 18.59 49.89 -57.16
C ALA A 15 18.83 48.35 -57.07
N SER A 16 17.69 47.63 -57.16
CA SER A 16 17.37 46.57 -58.14
C SER A 16 18.14 45.24 -58.22
N SER A 17 17.42 44.13 -57.99
CA SER A 17 16.95 43.23 -59.09
C SER A 17 16.03 42.12 -58.56
N SER A 18 15.32 41.44 -59.47
CA SER A 18 14.18 40.56 -59.20
C SER A 18 14.45 39.08 -59.52
N THR A 19 14.07 38.16 -58.63
CA THR A 19 13.69 36.76 -58.97
C THR A 19 12.89 36.09 -57.83
N SER A 20 12.04 35.12 -58.19
CA SER A 20 10.98 34.51 -57.35
C SER A 20 11.43 33.18 -56.65
N PRO A 21 10.66 32.61 -55.68
CA PRO A 21 11.17 31.71 -54.63
C PRO A 21 11.12 30.21 -54.99
N PRO A 22 11.76 29.33 -54.17
CA PRO A 22 11.00 28.47 -53.23
C PRO A 22 11.79 28.15 -51.92
N PRO A 23 11.42 27.14 -51.08
CA PRO A 23 10.24 27.16 -50.22
C PRO A 23 10.53 26.90 -48.72
N ILE A 24 9.57 27.30 -47.88
CA ILE A 24 9.20 26.80 -46.53
C ILE A 24 10.18 25.83 -45.83
N ASP A 25 10.68 26.25 -44.66
CA ASP A 25 10.83 25.31 -43.52
C ASP A 25 10.43 25.97 -42.19
N VAL A 26 9.97 25.16 -41.25
CA VAL A 26 9.09 25.56 -40.14
C VAL A 26 9.86 25.67 -38.83
N ARG A 27 9.89 26.87 -38.22
CA ARG A 27 10.10 26.97 -36.77
C ARG A 27 9.45 28.19 -36.13
N SER A 28 8.24 27.97 -35.61
CA SER A 28 7.56 28.91 -34.70
C SER A 28 7.66 28.45 -33.25
N GLN A 29 7.85 29.43 -32.37
CA GLN A 29 7.51 29.41 -30.94
C GLN A 29 8.33 28.54 -29.97
N SER A 30 9.10 29.23 -29.13
CA SER A 30 9.17 28.96 -27.68
C SER A 30 7.98 29.67 -27.01
N PRO A 31 7.48 29.25 -25.83
CA PRO A 31 8.18 29.57 -24.58
C PRO A 31 8.17 28.47 -23.48
N ASN A 32 9.21 28.55 -22.65
CA ASN A 32 9.37 28.05 -21.27
C ASN A 32 8.25 27.22 -20.62
N THR A 33 8.56 25.94 -20.37
CA THR A 33 8.17 25.25 -19.12
C THR A 33 9.28 24.27 -18.72
N SER A 34 10.03 24.59 -17.67
CA SER A 34 10.96 23.65 -17.01
C SER A 34 10.19 22.67 -16.12
N ALA A 35 9.32 21.85 -16.74
CA ALA A 35 8.79 20.65 -16.12
C ALA A 35 9.84 19.55 -16.26
N GLN A 36 10.58 19.27 -15.19
CA GLN A 36 11.54 18.18 -15.17
C GLN A 36 10.77 16.85 -15.13
N GLU A 37 10.76 16.11 -16.25
CA GLU A 37 10.03 14.85 -16.37
C GLU A 37 10.54 13.83 -15.34
N VAL A 38 9.74 13.60 -14.30
CA VAL A 38 9.89 12.43 -13.45
C VAL A 38 9.43 11.23 -14.28
N ASN A 39 10.39 10.40 -14.72
CA ASN A 39 10.12 9.20 -15.53
C ASN A 39 9.00 8.36 -14.92
N ALA A 40 7.81 8.43 -15.53
CA ALA A 40 6.63 7.75 -15.04
C ALA A 40 6.75 6.24 -15.31
N VAL A 41 6.70 5.44 -14.25
CA VAL A 41 6.59 3.98 -14.38
C VAL A 41 5.24 3.66 -15.03
N GLN A 42 5.27 3.21 -16.29
CA GLN A 42 4.07 2.78 -17.02
C GLN A 42 3.35 1.67 -16.25
N GLY A 43 2.08 1.92 -15.87
CA GLY A 43 1.24 0.87 -15.26
C GLY A 43 0.06 1.34 -14.41
N VAL A 44 -0.03 2.60 -14.00
CA VAL A 44 -1.09 3.07 -13.07
C VAL A 44 -1.83 4.31 -13.59
N THR A 45 -2.64 4.13 -14.65
CA THR A 45 -3.73 5.07 -14.97
C THR A 45 -4.93 4.76 -14.08
N ALA A 46 -4.78 4.93 -12.76
CA ALA A 46 -5.86 4.82 -11.79
C ALA A 46 -6.37 6.22 -11.46
N VAL A 47 -7.69 6.41 -11.56
CA VAL A 47 -8.38 7.68 -11.29
C VAL A 47 -7.96 8.23 -9.93
N PHE A 48 -7.48 9.48 -9.92
CA PHE A 48 -7.11 10.25 -8.73
C PHE A 48 -8.38 10.66 -7.95
N ASN A 49 -9.07 9.68 -7.36
CA ASN A 49 -9.92 9.97 -6.21
C ASN A 49 -9.01 10.36 -5.03
N GLY A 50 -9.44 11.35 -4.24
CA GLY A 50 -8.57 12.20 -3.42
C GLY A 50 -7.56 11.46 -2.52
N LYS A 51 -6.42 12.11 -2.26
CA LYS A 51 -5.44 11.65 -1.26
C LYS A 51 -6.15 11.54 0.09
N LEU A 52 -6.27 10.31 0.60
CA LEU A 52 -6.80 10.06 1.93
C LEU A 52 -5.86 10.63 3.00
N LYS A 53 -6.43 10.99 4.14
CA LYS A 53 -5.73 11.35 5.37
C LYS A 53 -5.97 10.30 6.44
N LYS A 54 -5.16 10.29 7.51
CA LYS A 54 -5.36 9.41 8.68
C LYS A 54 -6.76 9.53 9.29
N SER A 55 -7.35 10.73 9.29
CA SER A 55 -8.71 11.02 9.77
C SER A 55 -9.81 10.24 9.04
N ASP A 56 -9.56 9.87 7.78
CA ASP A 56 -10.55 9.23 6.92
C ASP A 56 -10.60 7.72 7.15
N LEU A 57 -9.64 7.17 7.93
CA LEU A 57 -9.51 5.75 8.19
C LEU A 57 -10.49 5.25 9.26
N SER A 58 -10.86 3.99 9.13
CA SER A 58 -11.75 3.28 10.05
C SER A 58 -11.07 1.99 10.55
N PRO A 59 -11.38 1.52 11.77
CA PRO A 59 -10.92 0.21 12.23
C PRO A 59 -11.22 -0.88 11.21
N GLY A 60 -10.20 -1.70 10.92
CA GLY A 60 -10.24 -2.75 9.92
C GLY A 60 -9.68 -2.33 8.55
N ASP A 61 -9.57 -1.04 8.21
CA ASP A 61 -9.05 -0.61 6.91
C ASP A 61 -7.70 -1.29 6.61
N VAL A 62 -7.62 -2.00 5.47
CA VAL A 62 -6.44 -2.74 5.05
C VAL A 62 -5.55 -1.80 4.24
N LEU A 63 -4.39 -1.49 4.81
CA LEU A 63 -3.37 -0.62 4.22
C LEU A 63 -2.27 -1.49 3.61
N ILE A 64 -2.10 -1.39 2.29
CA ILE A 64 -1.09 -2.16 1.55
C ILE A 64 -0.01 -1.23 1.04
N LEU A 65 1.21 -1.37 1.57
CA LEU A 65 2.37 -0.53 1.28
C LEU A 65 2.89 -0.79 -0.13
N ILE A 66 3.02 0.29 -0.91
CA ILE A 66 3.70 0.33 -2.19
C ILE A 66 5.20 0.57 -1.95
N ASP A 67 6.04 -0.22 -2.61
CA ASP A 67 7.49 -0.05 -2.65
C ASP A 67 7.84 1.30 -3.30
N GLN A 68 8.52 2.16 -2.55
CA GLN A 68 9.08 3.42 -3.01
C GLN A 68 10.60 3.40 -2.75
N PRO A 69 11.44 4.06 -3.58
CA PRO A 69 12.90 3.95 -3.46
C PRO A 69 13.47 4.31 -2.08
N ASP A 70 12.75 5.12 -1.32
CA ASP A 70 13.04 5.61 0.04
C ASP A 70 12.55 4.66 1.16
N ASN A 71 11.70 3.66 0.88
CA ASN A 71 11.10 2.77 1.90
C ASN A 71 11.51 1.27 1.79
N THR A 72 12.41 0.93 0.85
CA THR A 72 12.71 -0.47 0.52
C THR A 72 13.68 -1.17 1.50
N CYS A 73 13.15 -1.77 2.58
CA CYS A 73 13.89 -2.72 3.42
C CYS A 73 14.40 -3.96 2.65
N LEU A 74 15.41 -4.66 3.17
CA LEU A 74 15.95 -5.90 2.55
C LEU A 74 14.86 -6.96 2.30
N THR A 75 13.90 -7.09 3.23
CA THR A 75 12.74 -7.99 3.08
C THR A 75 11.79 -7.53 1.98
N HIS A 76 11.60 -6.22 1.78
CA HIS A 76 10.81 -5.68 0.66
C HIS A 76 11.46 -6.03 -0.68
N LYS A 77 12.80 -5.97 -0.79
CA LYS A 77 13.54 -6.42 -1.99
C LYS A 77 13.29 -7.90 -2.30
N ILE A 78 13.36 -8.78 -1.29
CA ILE A 78 13.11 -10.22 -1.46
C ILE A 78 11.65 -10.49 -1.89
N ILE A 79 10.68 -9.80 -1.27
CA ILE A 79 9.26 -9.92 -1.63
C ILE A 79 9.04 -9.45 -3.07
N LYS A 80 9.59 -8.30 -3.46
CA LYS A 80 9.52 -7.75 -4.83
C LYS A 80 10.12 -8.71 -5.85
N THR A 81 11.37 -9.14 -5.66
CA THR A 81 12.03 -10.08 -6.58
C THR A 81 11.25 -11.39 -6.70
N GLY A 82 10.77 -11.94 -5.58
CA GLY A 82 9.92 -13.14 -5.59
C GLY A 82 8.59 -12.94 -6.32
N GLN A 83 7.96 -11.77 -6.19
CA GLN A 83 6.70 -11.44 -6.86
C GLN A 83 6.85 -11.14 -8.36
N LEU A 84 8.05 -10.75 -8.79
CA LEU A 84 8.40 -10.55 -10.20
C LEU A 84 8.73 -11.85 -10.93
N LEU A 85 9.11 -12.91 -10.21
CA LEU A 85 9.28 -14.24 -10.81
C LEU A 85 7.94 -14.70 -11.42
N PRO A 86 7.93 -15.19 -12.68
CA PRO A 86 6.78 -15.85 -13.26
C PRO A 86 6.29 -16.95 -12.32
N SER A 87 4.97 -17.06 -12.13
CA SER A 87 4.44 -18.07 -11.21
C SER A 87 4.79 -19.46 -11.72
N MET A 88 5.60 -20.20 -10.96
CA MET A 88 5.84 -21.63 -11.22
C MET A 88 4.59 -22.49 -11.01
N SER A 89 3.45 -21.88 -10.63
CA SER A 89 2.14 -22.52 -10.63
C SER A 89 1.28 -21.97 -11.77
N PRO A 90 1.03 -22.74 -12.86
CA PRO A 90 0.13 -22.32 -13.94
C PRO A 90 -1.33 -22.13 -13.48
N LEU A 91 -1.66 -22.52 -12.24
CA LEU A 91 -2.98 -22.34 -11.61
C LEU A 91 -3.19 -20.95 -10.97
N ARG A 92 -2.16 -20.09 -10.91
CA ARG A 92 -2.21 -18.81 -10.17
C ARG A 92 -2.44 -17.62 -11.10
N ASN A 93 -3.70 -17.36 -11.46
CA ASN A 93 -4.13 -16.15 -12.18
C ASN A 93 -4.16 -14.90 -11.26
N ASN A 94 -3.04 -14.61 -10.60
CA ASN A 94 -2.88 -13.45 -9.73
C ASN A 94 -2.52 -12.21 -10.57
N LYS A 95 -3.46 -11.27 -10.65
CA LYS A 95 -3.33 -9.97 -11.34
C LYS A 95 -3.19 -8.78 -10.38
N GLY A 96 -2.76 -9.03 -9.15
CA GLY A 96 -2.46 -7.98 -8.20
C GLY A 96 -1.13 -7.28 -8.53
N ASP A 97 -0.93 -6.12 -7.93
CA ASP A 97 0.21 -5.23 -8.20
C ASP A 97 1.54 -5.77 -7.59
N PRO A 98 2.62 -5.95 -8.39
CA PRO A 98 3.90 -6.47 -7.92
C PRO A 98 4.75 -5.45 -7.14
N ALA A 99 4.35 -4.18 -7.05
CA ALA A 99 5.00 -3.19 -6.21
C ALA A 99 4.59 -3.30 -4.72
N LEU A 100 3.68 -4.20 -4.36
CA LEU A 100 3.12 -4.29 -3.01
C LEU A 100 3.96 -5.17 -2.08
N VAL A 101 4.56 -4.56 -1.06
CA VAL A 101 5.61 -5.19 -0.24
C VAL A 101 5.18 -5.54 1.18
N HIS A 102 4.18 -4.85 1.75
CA HIS A 102 3.73 -5.07 3.12
C HIS A 102 2.23 -4.81 3.27
N ALA A 103 1.61 -5.45 4.26
CA ALA A 103 0.18 -5.28 4.57
C ALA A 103 0.01 -5.06 6.08
N VAL A 104 -0.75 -4.03 6.44
CA VAL A 104 -1.13 -3.69 7.82
C VAL A 104 -2.63 -3.44 7.88
N MET A 105 -3.19 -3.46 9.07
CA MET A 105 -4.60 -3.14 9.30
C MET A 105 -4.69 -1.96 10.26
N TRP A 106 -5.47 -0.94 9.90
CA TRP A 106 -5.76 0.18 10.79
C TRP A 106 -6.58 -0.32 11.97
N SER A 107 -6.18 0.06 13.18
CA SER A 107 -6.76 -0.43 14.44
C SER A 107 -7.27 0.66 15.36
N LYS A 108 -6.92 1.93 15.12
CA LYS A 108 -7.32 3.05 15.98
C LYS A 108 -8.77 3.46 15.73
N THR A 109 -9.54 3.58 16.82
CA THR A 109 -10.86 4.21 16.81
C THR A 109 -10.75 5.74 16.88
N GLN A 110 -11.67 6.46 16.22
CA GLN A 110 -11.57 7.93 16.06
C GLN A 110 -11.54 8.72 17.38
N ASN A 111 -12.09 8.16 18.46
CA ASN A 111 -12.25 8.84 19.76
C ASN A 111 -11.20 8.45 20.81
N ASN A 112 -10.34 7.46 20.53
CA ASN A 112 -9.29 7.07 21.46
C ASN A 112 -8.01 7.89 21.24
N PRO A 113 -7.29 8.26 22.32
CA PRO A 113 -6.02 8.96 22.19
C PRO A 113 -4.98 8.06 21.50
N ASP A 114 -3.99 8.68 20.87
CA ASP A 114 -2.88 7.95 20.27
C ASP A 114 -2.06 7.23 21.33
N LYS A 115 -1.77 5.96 21.07
CA LYS A 115 -0.79 5.22 21.83
C LYS A 115 0.62 5.73 21.52
N LEU A 116 1.09 6.68 22.32
CA LEU A 116 2.39 7.35 22.14
C LEU A 116 3.60 6.46 22.51
N GLU A 117 3.39 5.38 23.27
CA GLU A 117 4.46 4.53 23.82
C GLU A 117 4.03 3.05 23.80
N PRO A 118 4.95 2.05 23.73
CA PRO A 118 4.61 0.63 23.69
C PRO A 118 3.71 0.13 24.84
N ASN A 119 3.81 0.75 26.02
CA ASN A 119 2.98 0.49 27.20
C ASN A 119 2.10 1.71 27.59
N GLY A 120 2.03 2.73 26.74
CA GLY A 120 1.20 3.91 26.97
C GLY A 120 -0.29 3.62 26.83
N ALA A 121 -1.11 4.50 27.42
CA ALA A 121 -2.55 4.52 27.19
C ALA A 121 -2.88 4.96 25.76
N GLY A 122 -4.03 4.52 25.25
CA GLY A 122 -4.52 4.84 23.90
C GLY A 122 -4.53 3.66 22.93
N ASP A 123 -5.14 3.89 21.77
CA ASP A 123 -5.22 2.89 20.70
C ASP A 123 -3.95 2.92 19.82
N PRO A 124 -3.43 1.76 19.39
CA PRO A 124 -2.42 1.71 18.33
C PRO A 124 -3.04 2.08 16.97
N GLU A 125 -2.33 2.89 16.17
CA GLU A 125 -2.76 3.24 14.81
C GLU A 125 -2.98 2.00 13.94
N VAL A 126 -2.01 1.08 13.95
CA VAL A 126 -2.05 -0.15 13.15
C VAL A 126 -1.68 -1.39 13.95
N VAL A 127 -2.18 -2.54 13.48
CA VAL A 127 -1.74 -3.88 13.84
C VAL A 127 -1.10 -4.56 12.63
N GLN A 128 0.04 -5.21 12.85
CA GLN A 128 0.85 -5.77 11.77
C GLN A 128 1.72 -6.95 12.22
N MET A 129 2.20 -7.72 11.24
CA MET A 129 3.18 -8.80 11.42
C MET A 129 4.47 -8.39 10.73
N ARG A 130 5.49 -7.97 11.49
CA ARG A 130 6.69 -7.30 10.96
C ARG A 130 7.89 -8.24 10.89
N GLY A 131 8.62 -8.17 9.77
CA GLY A 131 9.95 -8.76 9.65
C GLY A 131 11.01 -7.73 9.99
N GLY A 132 11.98 -8.07 10.84
CA GLY A 132 13.05 -7.15 11.23
C GLY A 132 13.82 -7.58 12.49
N LYS A 133 14.22 -6.60 13.31
CA LYS A 133 14.76 -6.82 14.66
C LYS A 133 13.69 -7.37 15.62
N GLN A 134 12.47 -6.83 15.56
CA GLN A 134 11.28 -7.44 16.15
C GLN A 134 10.64 -8.35 15.07
N GLN A 135 10.41 -9.61 15.41
CA GLN A 135 9.89 -10.65 14.51
C GLN A 135 8.59 -11.20 15.07
N SER A 136 7.59 -10.34 15.24
CA SER A 136 6.33 -10.67 15.90
C SER A 136 5.13 -9.95 15.31
N SER A 137 3.94 -10.32 15.80
CA SER A 137 2.79 -9.40 15.83
C SER A 137 3.17 -8.15 16.63
N LEU A 138 2.74 -6.99 16.16
CA LEU A 138 3.02 -5.68 16.72
C LEU A 138 1.81 -4.77 16.52
N SER A 139 1.56 -3.92 17.51
CA SER A 139 0.68 -2.78 17.41
C SER A 139 1.46 -1.50 17.72
N GLY A 140 1.19 -0.41 16.98
CA GLY A 140 1.99 0.82 17.03
C GLY A 140 1.63 1.82 15.93
N PRO A 141 2.51 2.80 15.62
CA PRO A 141 2.26 3.84 14.63
C PRO A 141 2.30 3.27 13.21
N VAL A 142 1.59 3.92 12.28
CA VAL A 142 1.74 3.65 10.85
C VAL A 142 3.07 4.21 10.34
N GLN A 143 3.73 3.48 9.46
CA GLN A 143 5.01 3.91 8.88
C GLN A 143 4.80 4.97 7.79
N GLN A 144 5.85 5.75 7.52
CA GLN A 144 5.96 6.55 6.29
C GLN A 144 5.80 5.65 5.06
N GLY A 145 5.04 6.11 4.07
CA GLY A 145 4.88 5.39 2.81
C GLY A 145 3.60 5.74 2.06
N LEU A 146 3.51 5.24 0.83
CA LEU A 146 2.29 5.30 0.03
C LEU A 146 1.55 3.97 0.11
N TYR A 147 0.28 4.02 0.49
CA TYR A 147 -0.57 2.85 0.73
C TYR A 147 -1.78 2.84 -0.21
N LYS A 148 -2.15 1.65 -0.70
CA LYS A 148 -3.51 1.37 -1.18
C LYS A 148 -4.38 1.05 0.03
N VAL A 149 -5.56 1.66 0.13
CA VAL A 149 -6.49 1.43 1.24
C VAL A 149 -7.75 0.70 0.75
N TYR A 150 -8.07 -0.40 1.41
CA TYR A 150 -9.30 -1.17 1.19
C TYR A 150 -10.12 -1.20 2.49
N SER A 151 -11.38 -0.77 2.41
CA SER A 151 -12.29 -0.70 3.56
C SER A 151 -13.25 -1.88 3.54
N PRO A 152 -13.52 -2.55 4.68
CA PRO A 152 -14.58 -3.55 4.75
C PRO A 152 -15.95 -2.85 4.62
N LYS A 153 -16.87 -3.40 3.81
CA LYS A 153 -18.22 -2.83 3.67
C LYS A 153 -19.07 -3.02 4.93
N ASP A 154 -18.84 -4.12 5.64
CA ASP A 154 -19.37 -4.36 6.96
C ASP A 154 -18.43 -3.76 8.02
N LYS A 155 -18.85 -2.66 8.64
CA LYS A 155 -18.09 -2.00 9.72
C LYS A 155 -17.87 -2.94 10.91
N ASN A 156 -18.84 -3.78 11.26
CA ASN A 156 -18.75 -4.70 12.38
C ASN A 156 -17.61 -5.71 12.15
N LEU A 157 -17.53 -6.28 10.94
CA LEU A 157 -16.41 -7.12 10.53
C LEU A 157 -15.05 -6.41 10.68
N GLY A 158 -14.96 -5.14 10.27
CA GLY A 158 -13.75 -4.32 10.40
C GLY A 158 -13.35 -4.07 11.86
N ASP A 159 -14.30 -3.66 12.70
CA ASP A 159 -14.10 -3.40 14.13
C ASP A 159 -13.60 -4.66 14.86
N TRP A 160 -14.25 -5.82 14.64
CA TRP A 160 -13.82 -7.09 15.24
C TRP A 160 -12.45 -7.55 14.72
N ALA A 161 -12.16 -7.39 13.43
CA ALA A 161 -10.86 -7.75 12.88
C ALA A 161 -9.73 -6.89 13.50
N ALA A 162 -9.97 -5.58 13.64
CA ALA A 162 -9.06 -4.68 14.34
C ALA A 162 -8.83 -5.11 15.79
N GLN A 163 -9.90 -5.37 16.56
CA GLN A 163 -9.80 -5.78 17.96
C GLN A 163 -9.03 -7.11 18.14
N ILE A 164 -9.36 -8.13 17.35
CA ILE A 164 -8.65 -9.42 17.35
C ILE A 164 -7.17 -9.23 17.01
N GLY A 165 -6.87 -8.42 15.99
CA GLY A 165 -5.50 -8.06 15.62
C GLY A 165 -4.75 -7.35 16.75
N GLN A 166 -5.41 -6.48 17.52
CA GLN A 166 -4.81 -5.83 18.69
C GLN A 166 -4.48 -6.86 19.78
N MET A 167 -5.44 -7.74 20.14
CA MET A 167 -5.24 -8.79 21.16
C MET A 167 -4.09 -9.74 20.80
N TRP A 168 -4.07 -10.22 19.55
CA TRP A 168 -2.99 -11.06 19.02
C TRP A 168 -1.62 -10.35 18.94
N SER A 169 -1.59 -9.03 19.05
CA SER A 169 -0.37 -8.20 19.04
C SER A 169 0.09 -7.78 20.44
N ALA A 170 -0.78 -7.85 21.46
CA ALA A 170 -0.50 -7.39 22.81
C ALA A 170 0.73 -8.10 23.44
N ASP A 171 0.72 -9.43 23.40
CA ASP A 171 1.80 -10.25 23.99
C ASP A 171 3.01 -10.46 23.05
N LYS A 172 2.90 -10.04 21.77
CA LYS A 172 3.94 -10.22 20.73
C LYS A 172 4.40 -11.68 20.52
N LYS A 173 3.56 -12.68 20.86
CA LYS A 173 3.92 -14.11 20.86
C LYS A 173 3.82 -14.83 19.51
N ILE A 174 3.16 -14.25 18.51
CA ILE A 174 3.09 -14.87 17.17
C ILE A 174 4.38 -14.51 16.41
N PRO A 175 5.26 -15.47 16.08
CA PRO A 175 6.54 -15.15 15.46
C PRO A 175 6.41 -14.86 13.95
N TYR A 176 7.30 -14.03 13.41
CA TYR A 176 7.37 -13.79 11.98
C TYR A 176 8.00 -14.97 11.24
N SER A 177 7.32 -15.51 10.23
CA SER A 177 7.80 -16.63 9.41
C SER A 177 8.26 -16.15 8.02
N LYS A 178 9.58 -15.88 7.90
CA LYS A 178 10.22 -15.56 6.62
C LYS A 178 10.01 -16.67 5.58
N LEU A 179 10.08 -17.94 6.00
CA LEU A 179 9.87 -19.10 5.13
C LEU A 179 8.44 -19.14 4.57
N LYS A 180 7.40 -19.01 5.42
CA LYS A 180 6.01 -18.93 4.95
C LYS A 180 5.79 -17.71 4.04
N CYS A 181 6.36 -16.55 4.39
CA CYS A 181 6.29 -15.34 3.57
C CYS A 181 6.80 -15.58 2.14
N VAL A 182 8.00 -16.14 1.97
CA VAL A 182 8.57 -16.44 0.65
C VAL A 182 7.73 -17.49 -0.09
N LEU A 183 7.34 -18.58 0.59
CA LEU A 183 6.52 -19.64 -0.03
C LEU A 183 5.12 -19.14 -0.45
N SER A 184 4.54 -18.17 0.24
CA SER A 184 3.23 -17.59 -0.10
C SER A 184 3.20 -16.93 -1.49
N VAL A 185 4.36 -16.55 -2.02
CA VAL A 185 4.49 -15.92 -3.35
C VAL A 185 4.31 -16.95 -4.48
N VAL A 186 4.63 -18.23 -4.23
CA VAL A 186 4.51 -19.31 -5.22
C VAL A 186 3.34 -20.27 -4.94
N ARG A 187 2.80 -20.29 -3.72
CA ARG A 187 1.65 -21.14 -3.35
C ARG A 187 0.34 -20.68 -4.01
N ASN A 188 -0.57 -21.64 -4.17
CA ASN A 188 -1.96 -21.42 -4.55
C ASN A 188 -2.79 -21.13 -3.29
N SER A 189 -3.52 -20.02 -3.29
CA SER A 189 -4.29 -19.51 -2.15
C SER A 189 -5.74 -20.01 -2.08
N GLY A 190 -6.13 -20.99 -2.92
CA GLY A 190 -7.50 -21.49 -2.99
C GLY A 190 -7.97 -22.17 -1.70
N PHE A 191 -9.22 -21.90 -1.32
CA PHE A 191 -9.85 -22.34 -0.05
C PHE A 191 -10.25 -23.82 -0.03
N LYS A 192 -9.25 -24.69 -0.12
CA LYS A 192 -9.40 -26.15 0.08
C LYS A 192 -9.57 -26.47 1.57
N ASN A 193 -9.80 -27.74 1.90
CA ASN A 193 -10.04 -28.23 3.27
C ASN A 193 -9.03 -27.68 4.30
N GLY A 194 -7.73 -27.59 3.95
CA GLY A 194 -6.71 -27.01 4.83
C GLY A 194 -6.90 -25.52 5.12
N GLY A 195 -7.27 -24.72 4.12
CA GLY A 195 -7.58 -23.30 4.30
C GLY A 195 -8.82 -23.09 5.18
N LYS A 196 -9.88 -23.86 4.92
CA LYS A 196 -11.10 -23.81 5.74
C LYS A 196 -10.83 -24.17 7.21
N ALA A 197 -10.11 -25.28 7.46
CA ALA A 197 -9.77 -25.71 8.81
C ALA A 197 -8.86 -24.69 9.54
N ALA A 198 -7.95 -24.02 8.83
CA ALA A 198 -7.16 -22.92 9.38
C ALA A 198 -8.03 -21.74 9.82
N SER A 199 -8.98 -21.30 8.98
CA SER A 199 -9.91 -20.21 9.30
C SER A 199 -10.85 -20.55 10.46
N GLU A 200 -11.33 -21.79 10.55
CA GLU A 200 -12.13 -22.27 11.68
C GLU A 200 -11.33 -22.21 13.00
N LYS A 201 -10.04 -22.59 12.95
CA LYS A 201 -9.14 -22.46 14.11
C LYS A 201 -8.87 -21.00 14.49
N TYR A 202 -8.68 -20.10 13.53
CA TYR A 202 -8.50 -18.67 13.81
C TYR A 202 -9.72 -18.09 14.55
N GLY A 203 -10.93 -18.49 14.16
CA GLY A 203 -12.15 -18.13 14.89
C GLY A 203 -12.17 -18.65 16.33
N ALA A 204 -11.76 -19.91 16.56
CA ALA A 204 -11.69 -20.49 17.90
C ALA A 204 -10.66 -19.81 18.83
N GLU A 205 -9.64 -19.16 18.28
CA GLU A 205 -8.55 -18.49 19.01
C GLU A 205 -8.65 -16.94 18.93
N ALA A 206 -9.81 -16.40 18.55
CA ALA A 206 -10.03 -14.96 18.27
C ALA A 206 -9.68 -14.05 19.46
N PHE A 207 -10.04 -14.45 20.68
CA PHE A 207 -9.85 -13.66 21.91
C PHE A 207 -8.72 -14.19 22.79
N GLU A 208 -7.83 -15.00 22.22
CA GLU A 208 -6.61 -15.45 22.88
C GLU A 208 -5.48 -14.45 22.63
N ASN A 209 -4.82 -13.93 23.67
CA ASN A 209 -3.61 -13.11 23.50
C ASN A 209 -2.42 -13.93 22.93
N SER A 210 -2.54 -15.27 22.94
CA SER A 210 -1.52 -16.23 22.55
C SER A 210 -2.07 -17.31 21.60
N PRO A 211 -2.64 -16.94 20.44
CA PRO A 211 -3.25 -17.91 19.53
C PRO A 211 -2.16 -18.86 18.99
N ARG A 212 -2.53 -20.11 18.69
CA ARG A 212 -1.59 -21.18 18.33
C ARG A 212 -1.20 -21.11 16.84
N ILE A 213 -0.93 -19.91 16.36
CA ILE A 213 -0.47 -19.62 14.99
C ILE A 213 1.04 -19.91 14.93
N ARG A 214 1.41 -21.01 14.28
CA ARG A 214 2.82 -21.46 14.12
C ARG A 214 3.55 -20.61 13.08
N GLY A 215 3.76 -19.35 13.42
CA GLY A 215 4.38 -18.32 12.61
C GLY A 215 3.47 -17.77 11.50
N ALA A 216 3.54 -16.45 11.32
CA ALA A 216 2.76 -15.71 10.34
C ALA A 216 3.61 -14.68 9.58
N PHE A 217 3.03 -14.05 8.56
CA PHE A 217 3.58 -12.90 7.84
C PHE A 217 2.47 -11.86 7.61
N CYS A 218 2.81 -10.67 7.10
CA CYS A 218 1.92 -9.51 7.04
C CYS A 218 0.51 -9.78 6.50
N SER A 219 0.37 -10.29 5.28
CA SER A 219 -0.93 -10.59 4.66
C SER A 219 -1.65 -11.78 5.30
N HIS A 220 -0.90 -12.80 5.77
CA HIS A 220 -1.47 -13.91 6.53
C HIS A 220 -2.12 -13.42 7.83
N PHE A 221 -1.42 -12.58 8.60
CA PHE A 221 -1.92 -12.04 9.86
C PHE A 221 -3.22 -11.22 9.68
N VAL A 222 -3.24 -10.31 8.70
CA VAL A 222 -4.44 -9.51 8.39
C VAL A 222 -5.62 -10.42 7.99
N LEU A 223 -5.42 -11.38 7.09
CA LEU A 223 -6.47 -12.31 6.68
C LEU A 223 -6.94 -13.23 7.80
N ALA A 224 -6.03 -13.71 8.66
CA ALA A 224 -6.37 -14.56 9.79
C ALA A 224 -7.25 -13.82 10.81
N ALA A 225 -6.95 -12.55 11.10
CA ALA A 225 -7.77 -11.72 11.99
C ALA A 225 -9.17 -11.46 11.39
N TYR A 226 -9.25 -11.18 10.09
CA TYR A 226 -10.53 -11.03 9.38
C TYR A 226 -11.34 -12.33 9.31
N GLN A 227 -10.69 -13.49 9.14
CA GLN A 227 -11.36 -14.80 9.16
C GLN A 227 -11.83 -15.17 10.58
N ALA A 228 -11.07 -14.80 11.61
CA ALA A 228 -11.50 -14.94 12.99
C ALA A 228 -12.73 -14.06 13.28
N ALA A 229 -12.69 -12.78 12.89
CA ALA A 229 -13.80 -11.83 13.03
C ALA A 229 -15.08 -12.34 12.34
N ALA A 230 -14.98 -12.71 11.06
CA ALA A 230 -16.11 -13.25 10.30
C ALA A 230 -16.71 -14.50 10.96
N LYS A 231 -15.87 -15.38 11.53
CA LYS A 231 -16.35 -16.56 12.26
C LYS A 231 -17.06 -16.20 13.56
N GLN A 232 -16.61 -15.18 14.28
CA GLN A 232 -17.23 -14.71 15.53
C GLN A 232 -18.59 -14.03 15.30
N ILE A 233 -18.73 -13.21 14.25
CA ILE A 233 -19.99 -12.51 13.93
C ILE A 233 -20.95 -13.33 13.05
N GLY A 234 -20.58 -14.56 12.67
CA GLY A 234 -21.41 -15.44 11.84
C GLY A 234 -21.39 -15.14 10.33
N THR A 235 -20.53 -14.23 9.87
CA THR A 235 -20.38 -13.87 8.45
C THR A 235 -19.74 -15.01 7.65
N PRO A 236 -20.38 -15.51 6.57
CA PRO A 236 -19.81 -16.58 5.74
C PRO A 236 -18.51 -16.15 5.03
N PHE A 237 -17.54 -17.07 4.92
CA PHE A 237 -16.34 -16.84 4.12
C PHE A 237 -16.68 -16.74 2.63
N LYS A 238 -16.70 -15.49 2.13
CA LYS A 238 -16.88 -15.08 0.73
C LYS A 238 -15.68 -14.26 0.26
N GLY A 239 -15.61 -13.98 -1.04
CA GLY A 239 -14.70 -12.98 -1.60
C GLY A 239 -13.24 -13.14 -1.13
N ALA A 240 -12.67 -12.07 -0.60
CA ALA A 240 -11.31 -12.02 -0.08
C ALA A 240 -11.09 -12.85 1.20
N LEU A 241 -12.16 -13.20 1.92
CA LEU A 241 -12.08 -14.06 3.11
C LEU A 241 -12.05 -15.55 2.77
N LYS A 242 -12.49 -15.94 1.56
CA LYS A 242 -12.55 -17.34 1.12
C LYS A 242 -11.22 -17.78 0.46
N VAL A 243 -10.12 -17.68 1.21
CA VAL A 243 -8.75 -17.96 0.76
C VAL A 243 -7.91 -18.62 1.88
N ASP A 244 -6.90 -19.42 1.51
CA ASP A 244 -5.89 -19.93 2.45
C ASP A 244 -4.96 -18.77 2.84
N ALA A 245 -5.15 -18.22 4.05
CA ALA A 245 -4.37 -17.10 4.56
C ALA A 245 -2.87 -17.42 4.65
N GLU A 246 -2.48 -18.66 4.95
CA GLU A 246 -1.05 -19.07 5.00
C GLU A 246 -0.40 -19.11 3.61
N ALA A 247 -1.20 -19.19 2.55
CA ALA A 247 -0.78 -19.21 1.16
C ALA A 247 -1.04 -17.89 0.42
N THR A 248 -1.49 -16.83 1.10
CA THR A 248 -1.89 -15.56 0.44
C THR A 248 -0.83 -14.47 0.66
N SER A 249 0.08 -14.31 -0.29
CA SER A 249 1.05 -13.19 -0.32
C SER A 249 0.36 -11.82 -0.47
N VAL A 250 1.06 -10.73 -0.14
CA VAL A 250 0.54 -9.33 -0.19
C VAL A 250 -0.10 -9.00 -1.56
N ARG A 251 0.61 -9.31 -2.65
CA ARG A 251 0.08 -9.17 -4.02
C ARG A 251 -1.20 -9.98 -4.27
N THR A 252 -1.32 -11.17 -3.66
CA THR A 252 -2.54 -11.98 -3.77
C THR A 252 -3.68 -11.42 -2.91
N LEU A 253 -3.38 -10.86 -1.73
CA LEU A 253 -4.36 -10.16 -0.90
C LEU A 253 -4.99 -9.00 -1.67
N GLU A 254 -4.18 -8.12 -2.29
CA GLU A 254 -4.70 -7.02 -3.11
C GLU A 254 -5.52 -7.53 -4.30
N HIS A 255 -5.07 -8.59 -4.97
CA HIS A 255 -5.81 -9.21 -6.06
C HIS A 255 -7.23 -9.68 -5.65
N TYR A 256 -7.37 -10.24 -4.45
CA TYR A 256 -8.66 -10.70 -3.95
C TYR A 256 -9.52 -9.53 -3.46
N LEU A 257 -8.96 -8.58 -2.70
CA LEU A 257 -9.68 -7.37 -2.27
C LEU A 257 -10.22 -6.58 -3.47
N LYS A 258 -9.42 -6.41 -4.53
CA LYS A 258 -9.82 -5.74 -5.78
C LYS A 258 -10.93 -6.48 -6.56
N LYS A 259 -11.08 -7.79 -6.34
CA LYS A 259 -12.14 -8.62 -6.95
C LYS A 259 -13.38 -8.78 -6.07
N ASP A 260 -13.32 -8.40 -4.80
CA ASP A 260 -14.37 -8.65 -3.84
C ASP A 260 -15.39 -7.51 -3.82
N SER A 261 -16.30 -7.53 -4.80
CA SER A 261 -17.37 -6.52 -4.94
C SER A 261 -18.37 -6.49 -3.77
N GLU A 262 -18.41 -7.53 -2.93
CA GLU A 262 -19.34 -7.66 -1.79
C GLU A 262 -18.67 -7.31 -0.45
N GLY A 263 -17.42 -7.73 -0.23
CA GLY A 263 -16.75 -7.63 1.08
C GLY A 263 -15.96 -6.35 1.31
N PHE A 264 -15.32 -5.78 0.28
CA PHE A 264 -14.39 -4.65 0.43
C PHE A 264 -14.54 -3.61 -0.68
N ASP A 265 -14.32 -2.33 -0.34
CA ASP A 265 -14.25 -1.23 -1.30
C ASP A 265 -12.84 -0.63 -1.33
N PHE A 266 -12.35 -0.29 -2.53
CA PHE A 266 -11.11 0.48 -2.66
C PHE A 266 -11.38 1.94 -2.28
N LYS A 267 -10.85 2.35 -1.13
CA LYS A 267 -11.09 3.66 -0.51
C LYS A 267 -10.24 4.76 -1.14
N GLY A 268 -9.07 4.42 -1.67
CA GLY A 268 -8.15 5.35 -2.33
C GLY A 268 -6.69 5.11 -1.94
N TYR A 269 -5.87 6.15 -2.12
CA TYR A 269 -4.46 6.16 -1.77
C TYR A 269 -4.21 7.05 -0.55
N LEU A 270 -3.47 6.53 0.43
CA LEU A 270 -3.02 7.24 1.62
C LEU A 270 -1.51 7.42 1.53
N LYS A 271 -1.04 8.66 1.67
CA LYS A 271 0.39 8.96 1.83
C LYS A 271 0.60 9.38 3.28
N ILE A 272 1.51 8.69 3.96
CA ILE A 272 2.04 9.08 5.27
C ILE A 272 3.39 9.73 5.02
N GLU A 273 3.50 11.01 5.33
CA GLU A 273 4.76 11.76 5.24
C GLU A 273 5.58 11.59 6.55
N PRO A 274 6.90 11.88 6.55
CA PRO A 274 7.76 11.71 7.74
C PRO A 274 7.25 12.42 9.00
N GLU A 275 6.62 13.58 8.83
CA GLU A 275 6.01 14.41 9.88
C GLU A 275 4.70 13.85 10.44
N ASP A 276 4.01 12.97 9.71
CA ASP A 276 2.78 12.32 10.18
C ASP A 276 3.06 11.12 11.11
N VAL A 277 4.30 10.66 11.20
CA VAL A 277 4.68 9.47 11.98
C VAL A 277 4.82 9.85 13.46
N ILE A 278 3.93 9.32 14.30
CA ILE A 278 3.75 9.74 15.70
C ILE A 278 5.03 9.55 16.55
N TYR A 279 5.78 8.46 16.33
CA TYR A 279 7.13 8.31 16.86
C TYR A 279 7.98 7.39 15.98
N LYS A 280 9.29 7.62 15.98
CA LYS A 280 10.26 6.82 15.20
C LYS A 280 10.69 5.60 16.02
N GLU A 281 10.59 4.40 15.42
CA GLU A 281 11.10 3.13 15.96
C GLU A 281 12.62 2.96 15.85
#